data_AF-A0A133V7S5-F1
#
_entry.id   AF-A0A133V7S5-F1
#
_cell.length_a   1.000
_cell.length_b   1.000
_cell.length_c   1.000
_cell.angle_alpha   90.00
_cell.angle_beta   90.00
_cell.angle_gamma   90.00
#
_symmetry.space_group_name_H-M   'P 1'
#
loop_
_entity.id
_entity.type
_entity.pdbx_description
1 polymer ?
#
loop_
_entity_poly.entity_id
_entity_poly.type
_entity_poly.pdbx_seq_one_letter_code
_entity_poly.pdbx_strand_id
1 'polypeptide(L)'
;MHEERLEALFWLLVVCSWAFGLITSYWFGSNEFFLEMSKAVRVISPNQMNEWWQPLIYFTLTTVAVFMLSQLFFGVGAVIFLFARGMYDGLLIAQLGSILGGWNFADFPVEQVWMVLIFILILSVNLPLCLWSGKLGVQRASYMLYRLRNTPVQPNFGAEPLSKFPLILAISIIIGVLGALLLSYA
;
A
#
# COMPACT_ATOMS: atom_id res chain seq x y z
N MET A 1 26.76 0.54 9.78
CA MET A 1 27.16 0.33 8.38
C MET A 1 26.48 -0.84 7.66
N HIS A 2 26.62 -2.12 8.06
CA HIS A 2 25.97 -3.22 7.29
C HIS A 2 24.44 -3.18 7.38
N GLU A 3 23.89 -2.90 8.57
CA GLU A 3 22.43 -2.86 8.79
C GLU A 3 21.77 -1.64 8.16
N GLU A 4 22.37 -0.45 8.27
CA GLU A 4 21.89 0.75 7.57
C GLU A 4 21.85 0.55 6.05
N ARG A 5 22.83 -0.17 5.49
CA ARG A 5 22.83 -0.54 4.06
C ARG A 5 21.70 -1.51 3.74
N LEU A 6 21.42 -2.49 4.60
CA LEU A 6 20.29 -3.42 4.43
C LEU A 6 18.95 -2.69 4.50
N GLU A 7 18.79 -1.77 5.44
CA GLU A 7 17.58 -0.95 5.54
C GLU A 7 17.36 -0.09 4.30
N ALA A 8 18.41 0.55 3.80
CA ALA A 8 18.35 1.30 2.55
C ALA A 8 18.01 0.38 1.36
N LEU A 9 18.58 -0.82 1.31
CA LEU A 9 18.26 -1.82 0.27
C LEU A 9 16.81 -2.28 0.35
N PHE A 10 16.23 -2.45 1.54
CA PHE A 10 14.82 -2.82 1.67
C PHE A 10 13.90 -1.68 1.22
N TRP A 11 14.22 -0.44 1.57
CA TRP A 11 13.50 0.72 1.05
C TRP A 11 13.58 0.80 -0.47
N LEU A 12 14.78 0.66 -1.04
CA LEU A 12 14.98 0.65 -2.48
C LEU A 12 14.16 -0.47 -3.12
N LEU A 13 14.21 -1.68 -2.59
CA LEU A 13 13.45 -2.82 -3.08
C LEU A 13 11.94 -2.54 -3.09
N VAL A 14 11.38 -2.06 -1.98
CA VAL A 14 9.95 -1.78 -1.83
C VAL A 14 9.51 -0.66 -2.78
N VAL A 15 10.23 0.47 -2.78
CA VAL A 15 9.90 1.65 -3.57
C VAL A 15 10.08 1.38 -5.06
N CYS A 16 11.20 0.76 -5.46
CA CYS A 16 11.43 0.43 -6.86
C CYS A 16 10.44 -0.61 -7.38
N SER A 17 10.04 -1.59 -6.56
CA SER A 17 9.02 -2.58 -6.96
C SER A 17 7.68 -1.91 -7.26
N TRP A 18 7.23 -1.04 -6.37
CA TRP A 18 6.02 -0.26 -6.59
C TRP A 18 6.13 0.67 -7.80
N ALA A 19 7.22 1.44 -7.90
CA ALA A 19 7.43 2.38 -8.99
C ALA A 19 7.50 1.66 -10.35
N PHE A 20 8.12 0.49 -10.41
CA PHE A 20 8.16 -0.33 -11.61
C PHE A 20 6.76 -0.84 -11.99
N GLY A 21 5.94 -1.22 -11.01
CA GLY A 21 4.52 -1.54 -11.22
C GLY A 21 3.74 -0.36 -11.81
N LEU A 22 3.95 0.83 -11.27
CA LEU A 22 3.28 2.05 -11.74
C LEU A 22 3.71 2.39 -13.19
N ILE A 23 5.01 2.40 -13.46
CA ILE A 23 5.57 2.67 -14.79
C ILE A 23 5.07 1.65 -15.80
N THR A 24 5.06 0.36 -15.44
CA THR A 24 4.58 -0.69 -16.34
C THR A 24 3.10 -0.51 -16.67
N SER A 25 2.25 -0.20 -15.68
CA SER A 25 0.85 0.09 -15.96
C SER A 25 0.65 1.31 -16.85
N TYR A 26 1.45 2.35 -16.68
CA TYR A 26 1.30 3.58 -17.45
C TYR A 26 1.72 3.41 -18.92
N TRP A 27 2.85 2.76 -19.17
CA TRP A 27 3.43 2.67 -20.52
C TRP A 27 3.02 1.42 -21.30
N PHE A 28 2.79 0.30 -20.61
CA PHE A 28 2.52 -0.99 -21.24
C PHE A 28 1.10 -1.49 -21.00
N GLY A 29 0.28 -0.70 -20.29
CA GLY A 29 -1.07 -1.08 -19.89
C GLY A 29 -1.09 -2.03 -18.69
N SER A 30 -2.29 -2.35 -18.24
CA SER A 30 -2.50 -3.21 -17.08
C SER A 30 -2.52 -4.68 -17.47
N ASN A 31 -1.90 -5.54 -16.66
CA ASN A 31 -1.91 -6.98 -16.84
C ASN A 31 -2.91 -7.62 -15.86
N GLU A 32 -3.89 -8.37 -16.38
CA GLU A 32 -4.97 -9.00 -15.59
C GLU A 32 -4.45 -9.87 -14.45
N PHE A 33 -3.37 -10.63 -14.66
CA PHE A 33 -2.79 -11.49 -13.62
C PHE A 33 -2.32 -10.68 -12.41
N PHE A 34 -1.60 -9.58 -12.65
CA PHE A 34 -1.13 -8.72 -11.56
C PHE A 34 -2.27 -7.92 -10.92
N LEU A 35 -3.29 -7.54 -11.71
CA LEU A 35 -4.52 -6.93 -11.16
C LEU A 35 -5.29 -7.91 -10.27
N GLU A 36 -5.32 -9.20 -10.58
CA GLU A 36 -5.93 -10.20 -9.70
C GLU A 36 -5.07 -10.44 -8.45
N MET A 37 -3.76 -10.66 -8.61
CA MET A 37 -2.84 -10.87 -7.49
C MET A 37 -2.91 -9.76 -6.45
N SER A 38 -3.08 -8.54 -6.90
CA SER A 38 -3.11 -7.40 -6.04
C SER A 38 -4.33 -7.29 -5.12
N LYS A 39 -5.43 -7.99 -5.41
CA LYS A 39 -6.59 -8.10 -4.51
C LYS A 39 -6.20 -8.75 -3.19
N ALA A 40 -5.14 -9.58 -3.18
CA ALA A 40 -4.56 -10.11 -1.95
C ALA A 40 -4.08 -9.01 -0.99
N VAL A 41 -3.77 -7.82 -1.54
CA VAL A 41 -3.28 -6.65 -0.82
C VAL A 41 -4.30 -5.52 -0.79
N ARG A 42 -5.34 -5.60 -1.62
CA ARG A 42 -6.42 -4.65 -1.80
C ARG A 42 -7.72 -5.34 -1.48
N VAL A 43 -8.03 -5.36 -0.18
CA VAL A 43 -9.15 -6.15 0.37
C VAL A 43 -10.51 -5.70 -0.19
N ILE A 44 -10.62 -4.47 -0.69
CA ILE A 44 -11.81 -3.92 -1.37
C ILE A 44 -11.32 -3.04 -2.53
N SER A 45 -12.00 -3.04 -3.68
CA SER A 45 -11.72 -2.06 -4.74
C SER A 45 -12.29 -0.69 -4.35
N PRO A 46 -11.50 0.40 -4.34
CA PRO A 46 -11.96 1.77 -4.17
C PRO A 46 -13.22 2.12 -4.98
N ASN A 47 -13.36 1.57 -6.19
CA ASN A 47 -14.49 1.85 -7.08
C ASN A 47 -15.78 1.12 -6.68
N GLN A 48 -15.71 0.24 -5.68
CA GLN A 48 -16.83 -0.54 -5.15
C GLN A 48 -17.14 -0.16 -3.70
N MET A 49 -16.55 0.94 -3.21
CA MET A 49 -16.78 1.42 -1.85
C MET A 49 -18.13 2.16 -1.77
N ASN A 50 -19.19 1.41 -1.45
CA ASN A 50 -20.55 1.94 -1.31
C ASN A 50 -20.98 2.06 0.16
N GLU A 51 -20.30 1.39 1.09
CA GLU A 51 -20.65 1.38 2.50
C GLU A 51 -19.66 2.21 3.31
N TRP A 52 -20.16 2.97 4.28
CA TRP A 52 -19.36 3.89 5.11
C TRP A 52 -18.22 3.20 5.87
N TRP A 53 -18.33 1.91 6.20
CA TRP A 53 -17.29 1.17 6.93
C TRP A 53 -16.18 0.61 6.02
N GLN A 54 -16.39 0.54 4.70
CA GLN A 54 -15.44 -0.09 3.77
C GLN A 54 -14.07 0.60 3.72
N PRO A 55 -13.95 1.93 3.81
CA PRO A 55 -12.65 2.60 3.96
C PRO A 55 -11.90 2.11 5.19
N LEU A 56 -12.55 1.98 6.34
CA LEU A 56 -11.90 1.50 7.56
C LEU A 56 -11.22 0.14 7.32
N ILE A 57 -11.95 -0.79 6.71
CA ILE A 57 -11.44 -2.12 6.39
C ILE A 57 -10.34 -2.05 5.33
N TYR A 58 -10.51 -1.23 4.29
CA TYR A 58 -9.51 -1.06 3.25
C TYR A 58 -8.19 -0.55 3.80
N PHE A 59 -8.18 0.61 4.46
CA PHE A 59 -6.94 1.25 4.92
C PHE A 59 -6.17 0.37 5.90
N THR A 60 -6.89 -0.33 6.79
CA THR A 60 -6.29 -1.21 7.79
C THR A 60 -5.79 -2.51 7.19
N LEU A 61 -6.65 -3.27 6.50
CA LEU A 61 -6.30 -4.59 6.01
C LEU A 61 -5.33 -4.56 4.84
N THR A 62 -5.35 -3.51 4.00
CA THR A 62 -4.32 -3.35 2.96
C THR A 62 -2.93 -3.28 3.58
N THR A 63 -2.78 -2.45 4.62
CA THR A 63 -1.51 -2.25 5.31
C THR A 63 -1.06 -3.52 6.04
N VAL A 64 -1.99 -4.24 6.67
CA VAL A 64 -1.72 -5.54 7.31
C VAL A 64 -1.34 -6.61 6.29
N ALA A 65 -2.06 -6.70 5.17
CA ALA A 65 -1.80 -7.66 4.12
C ALA A 65 -0.40 -7.46 3.52
N VAL A 66 0.01 -6.21 3.23
CA VAL A 66 1.37 -5.94 2.76
C VAL A 66 2.41 -6.46 3.76
N PHE A 67 2.25 -6.15 5.05
CA PHE A 67 3.19 -6.60 6.09
C PHE A 67 3.29 -8.13 6.13
N MET A 68 2.13 -8.78 6.26
CA MET A 68 2.03 -10.23 6.45
C MET A 68 2.54 -10.98 5.22
N LEU A 69 2.16 -10.58 4.01
CA LEU A 69 2.62 -11.21 2.77
C LEU A 69 4.13 -10.98 2.56
N SER A 70 4.62 -9.79 2.87
CA SER A 70 6.07 -9.51 2.84
C SER A 70 6.84 -10.39 3.82
N GLN A 71 6.28 -10.62 5.02
CA GLN A 71 6.89 -11.47 6.02
C GLN A 71 6.82 -12.97 5.66
N LEU A 72 5.65 -13.48 5.25
CA LEU A 72 5.39 -14.89 4.97
C LEU A 72 6.20 -15.43 3.79
N PHE A 73 6.38 -14.61 2.76
CA PHE A 73 7.15 -14.97 1.57
C PHE A 73 8.62 -14.51 1.64
N PHE A 74 9.17 -14.43 2.84
CA PHE A 74 10.58 -14.12 3.10
C PHE A 74 11.11 -12.86 2.36
N GLY A 75 10.29 -11.81 2.27
CA GLY A 75 10.60 -10.57 1.58
C GLY A 75 10.30 -10.55 0.08
N VAL A 76 10.26 -11.71 -0.60
CA VAL A 76 9.87 -11.80 -2.03
C VAL A 76 8.43 -11.34 -2.23
N GLY A 77 7.56 -11.62 -1.24
CA GLY A 77 6.18 -11.13 -1.23
C GLY A 77 6.11 -9.61 -1.38
N ALA A 78 7.00 -8.85 -0.74
CA ALA A 78 7.01 -7.39 -0.85
C ALA A 78 7.20 -6.96 -2.30
N VAL A 79 8.15 -7.56 -3.02
CA VAL A 79 8.42 -7.24 -4.43
C VAL A 79 7.16 -7.47 -5.28
N ILE A 80 6.61 -8.67 -5.22
CA ILE A 80 5.50 -9.09 -6.08
C ILE A 80 4.24 -8.29 -5.78
N PHE A 81 3.88 -8.17 -4.49
CA PHE A 81 2.65 -7.53 -4.08
C PHE A 81 2.70 -6.01 -4.19
N LEU A 82 3.86 -5.37 -3.98
CA LEU A 82 4.03 -3.93 -4.21
C LEU A 82 4.09 -3.60 -5.70
N PHE A 83 4.67 -4.46 -6.53
CA PHE A 83 4.57 -4.33 -7.99
C PHE A 83 3.12 -4.43 -8.47
N ALA A 84 2.39 -5.47 -8.04
CA ALA A 84 0.99 -5.66 -8.35
C ALA A 84 0.10 -4.51 -7.84
N ARG A 85 0.44 -3.95 -6.67
CA ARG A 85 -0.20 -2.73 -6.16
C ARG A 85 0.11 -1.52 -7.05
N GLY A 86 1.39 -1.29 -7.38
CA GLY A 86 1.83 -0.19 -8.24
C GLY A 86 1.13 -0.19 -9.61
N MET A 87 0.91 -1.37 -10.19
CA MET A 87 0.16 -1.47 -11.45
C MET A 87 -1.26 -0.91 -11.35
N TYR A 88 -1.93 -1.07 -10.23
CA TYR A 88 -3.27 -0.51 -10.07
C TYR A 88 -3.30 0.89 -9.55
N ASP A 89 -2.32 1.28 -8.74
CA ASP A 89 -2.17 2.70 -8.42
C ASP A 89 -2.01 3.50 -9.73
N GLY A 90 -1.35 2.93 -10.75
CA GLY A 90 -1.35 3.45 -12.12
C GLY A 90 -2.76 3.61 -12.73
N LEU A 91 -3.64 2.60 -12.58
CA LEU A 91 -5.04 2.68 -13.02
C LEU A 91 -5.85 3.71 -12.21
N LEU A 92 -5.65 3.79 -10.90
CA LEU A 92 -6.30 4.80 -10.04
C LEU A 92 -5.88 6.21 -10.45
N ILE A 93 -4.61 6.43 -10.76
CA ILE A 93 -4.11 7.72 -11.24
C ILE A 93 -4.71 8.07 -12.61
N ALA A 94 -4.79 7.10 -13.53
CA ALA A 94 -5.43 7.31 -14.83
C ALA A 94 -6.92 7.65 -14.68
N GLN A 95 -7.64 6.96 -13.79
CA GLN A 95 -9.04 7.23 -13.47
C GLN A 95 -9.22 8.62 -12.83
N LEU A 96 -8.37 8.97 -11.86
CA LEU A 96 -8.35 10.30 -11.26
C LEU A 96 -8.15 11.40 -12.33
N GLY A 97 -7.21 11.20 -13.25
CA GLY A 97 -6.97 12.11 -14.36
C GLY A 97 -8.16 12.24 -15.30
N SER A 98 -8.84 11.13 -15.60
CA SER A 98 -10.06 11.13 -16.43
C SER A 98 -11.23 11.85 -15.77
N ILE A 99 -11.44 11.65 -14.46
CA ILE A 99 -12.50 12.31 -13.71
C ILE A 99 -12.25 13.82 -13.68
N LEU A 100 -11.04 14.24 -13.27
CA LEU A 100 -10.68 15.66 -13.18
C LEU A 100 -10.65 16.35 -14.54
N GLY A 101 -10.24 15.66 -15.60
CA GLY A 101 -10.25 16.19 -16.97
C GLY A 101 -11.65 16.39 -17.55
N GLY A 102 -12.66 15.71 -17.00
CA GLY A 102 -14.06 15.87 -17.38
C GLY A 102 -14.80 16.98 -16.61
N TRP A 103 -14.17 17.60 -15.60
CA TRP A 103 -14.81 18.64 -14.79
C TRP A 103 -14.85 19.97 -15.53
N ASN A 104 -16.06 20.54 -15.66
CA ASN A 104 -16.26 21.91 -16.11
C ASN A 104 -16.68 22.77 -14.92
N PHE A 105 -16.17 24.00 -14.82
CA PHE A 105 -16.50 24.92 -13.73
C PHE A 105 -18.00 25.26 -13.62
N ALA A 106 -18.78 25.05 -14.69
CA ALA A 106 -20.21 25.30 -14.73
C ALA A 106 -21.08 24.13 -14.22
N ASP A 107 -20.57 22.89 -14.31
CA ASP A 107 -21.27 21.66 -13.89
C ASP A 107 -20.30 20.80 -13.10
N PHE A 108 -20.25 21.03 -11.79
CA PHE A 108 -19.38 20.32 -10.87
C PHE A 108 -20.13 19.13 -10.25
N PRO A 109 -19.80 17.88 -10.61
CA PRO A 109 -20.49 16.70 -10.08
C PRO A 109 -20.03 16.45 -8.63
N VAL A 110 -20.82 16.92 -7.66
CA VAL A 110 -20.56 16.78 -6.22
C VAL A 110 -20.33 15.31 -5.81
N GLU A 111 -21.02 14.38 -6.47
CA GLU A 111 -20.86 12.94 -6.25
C GLU A 111 -19.45 12.42 -6.55
N GLN A 112 -18.74 13.02 -7.52
CA GLN A 112 -17.38 12.60 -7.88
C GLN A 112 -16.31 13.14 -6.94
N VAL A 113 -16.62 14.20 -6.17
CA VAL A 113 -15.69 14.86 -5.26
C VAL A 113 -15.23 13.91 -4.17
N TRP A 114 -16.16 13.16 -3.60
CA TRP A 114 -15.87 12.20 -2.53
C TRP A 114 -14.96 11.08 -3.03
N MET A 115 -15.21 10.58 -4.23
CA MET A 115 -14.36 9.56 -4.87
C MET A 115 -12.93 10.09 -5.10
N VAL A 116 -12.80 11.32 -5.58
CA VAL A 116 -11.50 11.99 -5.76
C VAL A 116 -10.77 12.13 -4.42
N LEU A 117 -11.45 12.55 -3.35
CA LEU A 117 -10.85 12.67 -2.01
C LEU A 117 -10.36 11.32 -1.48
N ILE A 118 -11.12 10.24 -1.69
CA ILE A 118 -10.72 8.88 -1.31
C ILE A 118 -9.47 8.46 -2.08
N PHE A 119 -9.43 8.67 -3.40
CA PHE A 119 -8.25 8.34 -4.21
C PHE A 119 -7.02 9.10 -3.74
N ILE A 120 -7.17 10.39 -3.43
CA ILE A 120 -6.10 11.21 -2.86
C ILE A 120 -5.64 10.63 -1.52
N LEU A 121 -6.54 10.25 -0.61
CA LEU A 121 -6.16 9.63 0.68
C LEU A 121 -5.42 8.29 0.49
N ILE A 122 -5.85 7.48 -0.48
CA ILE A 122 -5.19 6.20 -0.80
C ILE A 122 -3.76 6.46 -1.29
N LEU A 123 -3.58 7.36 -2.26
CA LEU A 123 -2.29 7.63 -2.88
C LEU A 123 -1.35 8.43 -1.96
N SER A 124 -1.86 9.39 -1.20
CA SER A 124 -1.04 10.27 -0.36
C SER A 124 -0.75 9.71 1.02
N VAL A 125 -1.60 8.83 1.56
CA VAL A 125 -1.45 8.34 2.94
C VAL A 125 -1.40 6.81 3.03
N ASN A 126 -2.35 6.08 2.44
CA ASN A 126 -2.33 4.62 2.52
C ASN A 126 -1.11 4.01 1.82
N LEU A 127 -0.74 4.54 0.65
CA LEU A 127 0.42 4.07 -0.09
C LEU A 127 1.73 4.20 0.69
N PRO A 128 2.11 5.38 1.25
CA PRO A 128 3.29 5.47 2.10
C PRO A 128 3.28 4.50 3.29
N LEU A 129 2.13 4.32 3.95
CA LEU A 129 1.98 3.37 5.05
C LEU A 129 2.18 1.93 4.59
N CYS A 130 1.70 1.59 3.39
CA CYS A 130 1.88 0.28 2.78
C CYS A 130 3.33 0.02 2.36
N LEU A 131 4.02 1.00 1.78
CA LEU A 131 5.45 0.87 1.47
C LEU A 131 6.26 0.68 2.75
N TRP A 132 5.97 1.46 3.79
CA TRP A 132 6.64 1.31 5.09
C TRP A 132 6.35 -0.06 5.72
N SER A 133 5.09 -0.50 5.69
CA SER A 133 4.66 -1.82 6.12
C SER A 133 5.40 -2.94 5.37
N GLY A 134 5.55 -2.82 4.05
CA GLY A 134 6.35 -3.72 3.23
C GLY A 134 7.81 -3.78 3.67
N LYS A 135 8.46 -2.63 3.91
CA LYS A 135 9.84 -2.57 4.41
C LYS A 135 9.98 -3.28 5.74
N LEU A 136 9.07 -3.05 6.69
CA LEU A 136 9.10 -3.71 8.00
C LEU A 136 8.87 -5.22 7.87
N GLY A 137 8.00 -5.65 6.94
CA GLY A 137 7.77 -7.06 6.65
C GLY A 137 9.02 -7.76 6.09
N VAL A 138 9.71 -7.11 5.12
CA VAL A 138 11.00 -7.60 4.58
C VAL A 138 12.05 -7.68 5.68
N GLN A 139 12.20 -6.64 6.49
CA GLN A 139 13.16 -6.60 7.59
C GLN A 139 12.92 -7.73 8.59
N ARG A 140 11.66 -7.97 8.96
CA ARG A 140 11.29 -9.07 9.86
C ARG A 140 11.54 -10.45 9.25
N ALA A 141 11.22 -10.62 7.96
CA ALA A 141 11.53 -11.85 7.22
C ALA A 141 13.03 -12.13 7.19
N SER A 142 13.86 -11.13 6.86
CA SER A 142 15.31 -11.27 6.85
C SER A 142 15.84 -11.60 8.24
N TYR A 143 15.35 -10.92 9.29
CA TYR A 143 15.70 -11.23 10.67
C TYR A 143 15.39 -12.68 11.05
N MET A 144 14.19 -13.16 10.74
CA MET A 144 13.80 -14.56 10.97
C MET A 144 14.71 -15.53 10.21
N LEU A 145 15.05 -15.22 8.96
CA LEU A 145 15.91 -16.07 8.14
C LEU A 145 17.34 -16.15 8.70
N TYR A 146 17.91 -15.03 9.15
CA TYR A 146 19.20 -15.03 9.83
C TYR A 146 19.15 -15.80 11.17
N ARG A 147 18.06 -15.67 11.94
CA ARG A 147 17.85 -16.48 13.15
C ARG A 147 17.81 -17.98 12.85
N LEU A 148 17.09 -18.40 11.81
CA LEU A 148 17.03 -19.81 11.37
C LEU A 148 18.39 -20.34 10.92
N ARG A 149 19.25 -19.47 10.40
CA ARG A 149 20.63 -19.79 10.01
C ARG A 149 21.63 -19.72 11.17
N ASN A 150 21.17 -19.48 12.40
CA ASN A 150 22.01 -19.29 13.59
C ASN A 150 23.09 -18.20 13.44
N THR A 151 22.86 -17.23 12.55
CA THR A 151 23.76 -16.08 12.40
C THR A 151 23.37 -14.99 13.39
N PRO A 152 24.33 -14.38 14.09
CA PRO A 152 24.05 -13.32 15.03
C PRO A 152 23.54 -12.07 14.30
N VAL A 153 22.42 -11.52 14.77
CA VAL A 153 21.84 -10.25 14.29
C VAL A 153 21.58 -9.36 15.48
N GLN A 154 21.73 -8.05 15.32
CA GLN A 154 21.43 -7.11 16.39
C GLN A 154 19.96 -7.24 16.85
N PRO A 155 19.70 -7.18 18.17
CA PRO A 155 18.35 -7.27 18.70
C PRO A 155 17.47 -6.11 18.24
N ASN A 156 18.04 -4.92 18.04
CA ASN A 156 17.31 -3.73 17.60
C ASN A 156 16.72 -3.90 16.19
N PHE A 157 17.46 -4.54 15.28
CA PHE A 157 17.01 -4.79 13.91
C PHE A 157 15.76 -5.69 13.85
N GLY A 158 15.62 -6.64 14.78
CA GLY A 158 14.45 -7.52 14.89
C GLY A 158 13.28 -6.93 15.68
N ALA A 159 13.54 -5.98 16.59
CA ALA A 159 12.54 -5.34 17.42
C ALA A 159 11.78 -4.21 16.71
N GLU A 160 12.44 -3.52 15.77
CA GLU A 160 11.89 -2.37 15.06
C GLU A 160 10.57 -2.67 14.32
N PRO A 161 10.41 -3.79 13.58
CA PRO A 161 9.13 -4.12 12.95
C PRO A 161 7.98 -4.27 13.95
N LEU A 162 8.26 -4.84 15.14
CA LEU A 162 7.25 -5.07 16.17
C LEU A 162 6.86 -3.79 16.91
N SER A 163 7.74 -2.80 17.01
CA SER A 163 7.44 -1.52 17.65
C SER A 163 6.79 -0.52 16.68
N LYS A 164 7.22 -0.49 15.42
CA LYS A 164 6.74 0.49 14.42
C LYS A 164 5.47 0.06 13.70
N PHE A 165 5.23 -1.24 13.52
CA PHE A 165 4.02 -1.71 12.83
C PHE A 165 2.71 -1.35 13.56
N PRO A 166 2.59 -1.46 14.90
CA PRO A 166 1.40 -0.99 15.62
C PRO A 166 1.11 0.49 15.41
N LEU A 167 2.14 1.33 15.30
CA LEU A 167 1.99 2.75 14.99
C LEU A 167 1.44 2.97 13.58
N ILE A 168 1.99 2.25 12.59
CA ILE A 168 1.46 2.26 11.21
C ILE A 168 -0.01 1.81 11.19
N LEU A 169 -0.35 0.78 11.95
CA LEU A 169 -1.72 0.28 12.06
C LEU A 169 -2.65 1.30 12.69
N ALA A 170 -2.24 1.95 13.79
CA ALA A 170 -3.00 3.01 14.44
C ALA A 170 -3.29 4.18 13.48
N ILE A 171 -2.27 4.63 12.75
CA ILE A 171 -2.44 5.69 11.73
C ILE A 171 -3.39 5.20 10.62
N SER A 172 -3.25 3.96 10.16
CA SER A 172 -4.14 3.38 9.14
C SER A 172 -5.60 3.32 9.59
N ILE A 173 -5.85 3.01 10.87
CA ILE A 173 -7.18 3.03 11.48
C ILE A 173 -7.72 4.47 11.48
N ILE A 174 -6.94 5.45 11.93
CA ILE A 174 -7.36 6.86 11.99
C ILE A 174 -7.76 7.36 10.60
N ILE A 175 -6.95 7.07 9.57
CA ILE A 175 -7.27 7.48 8.19
C ILE A 175 -8.48 6.70 7.67
N GLY A 176 -8.60 5.41 8.00
CA GLY A 176 -9.78 4.63 7.67
C GLY A 176 -11.07 5.22 8.26
N VAL A 177 -11.02 5.72 9.51
CA VAL A 177 -12.12 6.45 10.14
C VAL A 177 -12.40 7.76 9.40
N LEU A 178 -11.36 8.54 9.04
CA LEU A 178 -11.55 9.76 8.25
C LEU A 178 -12.20 9.46 6.89
N GLY A 179 -11.76 8.42 6.19
CA GLY A 179 -12.35 7.97 4.93
C GLY A 179 -13.80 7.52 5.11
N ALA A 180 -14.10 6.80 6.19
CA ALA A 180 -15.46 6.39 6.54
C ALA A 180 -16.38 7.59 6.79
N LEU A 181 -15.88 8.61 7.49
CA LEU A 181 -16.61 9.86 7.68
C LEU A 181 -16.86 10.58 6.36
N LEU A 182 -15.86 10.68 5.47
CA LEU A 182 -16.04 11.30 4.15
C LEU A 182 -17.12 10.61 3.33
N LEU A 183 -17.14 9.27 3.33
CA LEU A 183 -18.17 8.49 2.62
C LEU A 183 -19.56 8.59 3.24
N SER A 184 -19.66 8.86 4.55
CA SER A 184 -20.98 9.05 5.19
C SER A 184 -21.71 10.33 4.75
N TYR A 185 -21.00 11.26 4.10
CA TYR A 185 -21.56 12.49 3.53
C TYR A 185 -21.62 12.48 1.99
N ALA A 186 -21.24 11.36 1.38
CA ALA A 186 -21.36 11.12 -0.06
C ALA A 186 -22.76 10.63 -0.42
#